data_AF-A0A816GVG9-F1
#
_entry.id   AF-A0A816GVG9-F1
#
_cell.length_a   1.000
_cell.length_b   1.000
_cell.length_c   1.000
_cell.angle_alpha   90.00
_cell.angle_beta   90.00
_cell.angle_gamma   90.00
#
_symmetry.space_group_name_H-M   'P 1'
#
loop_
_entity.id
_entity.type
_entity.pdbx_description
1 polymer ?
#
loop_
_entity_poly.entity_id
_entity_poly.type
_entity_poly.pdbx_seq_one_letter_code
_entity_poly.pdbx_strand_id
1 'polypeptide(L)'
;MMNRKNPCSRGIQLRVWLNEQNNSTTNTCLCPPSYYGDHCQNQNQRVSLTMGFRVMSDSRSTLFAIIISLIDDSEQRIIHSYEQLSYLSVRDCKAKFNVYLVYSNRPKSQTRNCSIHVDIYEKISLNYR
;
A
#
# COMPACT_ATOMS: atom_id res chain seq x y z
N MET A 1 7.45 23.80 -31.90
CA MET A 1 7.98 23.12 -30.70
C MET A 1 7.01 22.01 -30.30
N MET A 2 7.34 20.74 -30.61
CA MET A 2 6.49 19.60 -30.26
C MET A 2 6.85 19.19 -28.82
N ASN A 3 6.00 19.56 -27.87
CA ASN A 3 6.16 19.19 -26.46
C ASN A 3 6.14 17.66 -26.38
N ARG A 4 7.27 17.01 -26.08
CA ARG A 4 7.34 15.56 -25.86
C ARG A 4 6.53 15.23 -24.61
N LYS A 5 5.21 15.04 -24.76
CA LYS A 5 4.39 14.42 -23.72
C LYS A 5 4.98 13.04 -23.46
N ASN A 6 5.40 12.79 -22.23
CA ASN A 6 5.78 11.45 -21.79
C ASN A 6 4.59 10.52 -22.07
N PRO A 7 4.74 9.48 -22.91
CA PRO A 7 3.65 8.56 -23.21
C PRO A 7 3.19 7.78 -21.99
N CYS A 8 3.99 7.76 -20.91
CA CYS A 8 3.70 6.99 -19.71
C CYS A 8 2.99 7.78 -18.60
N SER A 9 2.32 8.90 -18.87
CA SER A 9 1.57 9.71 -17.89
C SER A 9 2.30 9.93 -16.55
N ARG A 10 2.10 9.05 -15.56
CA ARG A 10 2.66 9.06 -14.19
C ARG A 10 3.81 8.07 -13.97
N GLY A 11 4.26 7.38 -15.01
CA GLY A 11 5.28 6.33 -14.99
C GLY A 11 6.51 6.67 -15.84
N ILE A 12 7.39 5.68 -15.93
CA ILE A 12 8.69 5.79 -16.62
C ILE A 12 8.63 5.00 -17.92
N GLN A 13 8.99 5.63 -19.03
CA GLN A 13 9.13 4.94 -20.30
C GLN A 13 10.39 4.07 -20.29
N LEU A 14 10.22 2.79 -20.59
CA LEU A 14 11.30 1.82 -20.73
C LEU A 14 11.37 1.33 -22.17
N ARG A 15 12.58 1.00 -22.61
CA ARG A 15 12.82 0.18 -23.80
C ARG A 15 13.27 -1.18 -23.33
N VAL A 16 12.53 -2.22 -23.70
CA VAL A 16 12.84 -3.61 -23.32
C VAL A 16 13.24 -4.39 -24.56
N TRP A 17 14.23 -5.27 -24.41
CA TRP A 17 14.68 -6.18 -25.46
C TRP A 17 13.84 -7.44 -25.41
N LEU A 18 13.19 -7.76 -26.52
CA LEU A 18 12.38 -8.97 -26.67
C LEU A 18 13.22 -10.15 -27.17
N ASN A 19 14.21 -9.86 -28.01
CA ASN A 19 15.13 -10.85 -28.54
C ASN A 19 16.47 -10.16 -28.83
N GLU A 20 17.53 -10.65 -28.19
CA GLU A 20 18.88 -10.07 -28.33
C GLU A 20 19.50 -10.38 -29.71
N GLN A 21 19.25 -11.57 -30.26
CA GLN A 21 19.82 -12.00 -31.54
C GLN A 21 19.32 -11.15 -32.72
N ASN A 22 18.06 -10.72 -32.67
CA ASN A 22 17.44 -9.91 -33.73
C ASN A 22 17.38 -8.41 -33.39
N ASN A 23 17.99 -7.97 -32.28
CA ASN A 23 17.89 -6.59 -31.77
C ASN A 23 16.44 -6.08 -31.67
N SER A 24 15.49 -6.98 -31.39
CA SER A 24 14.08 -6.62 -31.30
C SER A 24 13.82 -5.91 -29.98
N THR A 25 13.32 -4.67 -30.05
CA THR A 25 13.00 -3.86 -28.87
C THR A 25 11.57 -3.36 -28.93
N THR A 26 10.95 -3.18 -27.76
CA THR A 26 9.66 -2.51 -27.63
C THR A 26 9.71 -1.46 -26.53
N ASN A 27 8.89 -0.43 -26.66
CA ASN A 27 8.70 0.58 -25.63
C ASN A 27 7.52 0.18 -24.75
N THR A 28 7.72 0.23 -23.44
CA THR A 28 6.68 -0.03 -22.44
C THR A 28 6.76 0.99 -21.31
N CYS A 29 5.77 1.00 -20.43
CA CYS A 29 5.74 1.89 -19.27
C CYS A 29 5.88 1.08 -17.98
N LEU A 30 6.82 1.49 -17.13
CA LEU A 30 6.88 1.02 -15.74
C LEU A 30 5.99 1.91 -14.89
N CYS A 31 4.90 1.33 -14.37
CA CYS A 31 3.95 2.06 -13.54
C CYS A 31 4.31 1.98 -12.05
N PRO A 32 4.24 3.11 -11.30
CA PRO A 32 4.32 3.07 -9.84
C PRO A 32 3.14 2.27 -9.25
N PRO A 33 3.24 1.74 -8.02
CA PRO A 33 2.22 0.86 -7.42
C PRO A 33 0.79 1.42 -7.38
N SER A 34 0.65 2.75 -7.35
CA SER A 34 -0.65 3.44 -7.33
C SER A 34 -1.25 3.72 -8.71
N TYR A 35 -0.60 3.31 -9.81
CA TYR A 35 -1.09 3.55 -11.17
C TYR A 35 -0.96 2.29 -12.05
N TYR A 36 -1.79 2.18 -13.08
CA TYR A 36 -1.82 1.03 -13.97
C TYR A 36 -2.36 1.36 -15.37
N GLY A 37 -2.32 0.37 -16.26
CA GLY A 37 -2.58 0.49 -17.69
C GLY A 37 -1.29 0.70 -18.47
N ASP A 38 -1.34 0.49 -19.78
CA ASP A 38 -0.17 0.51 -20.67
C ASP A 38 0.56 1.86 -20.69
N HIS A 39 -0.13 2.93 -20.28
CA HIS A 39 0.40 4.29 -20.19
C HIS A 39 0.35 4.86 -18.75
N CYS A 40 0.17 4.00 -17.74
CA CYS A 40 -0.02 4.38 -16.35
C CYS A 40 -1.09 5.47 -16.15
N GLN A 41 -2.14 5.40 -16.96
CA GLN A 41 -3.19 6.40 -17.05
C GLN A 41 -4.25 6.25 -15.97
N ASN A 42 -4.40 5.05 -15.41
CA ASN A 42 -5.42 4.75 -14.41
C ASN A 42 -4.82 4.82 -13.01
N GLN A 43 -5.46 5.56 -12.11
CA GLN A 43 -5.09 5.57 -10.70
C GLN A 43 -5.75 4.41 -9.99
N ASN A 44 -4.97 3.69 -9.19
CA ASN A 44 -5.48 2.62 -8.35
C ASN A 44 -6.34 3.19 -7.23
N GLN A 45 -7.43 2.50 -6.91
CA GLN A 45 -8.30 2.89 -5.81
C GLN A 45 -7.60 2.60 -4.48
N ARG A 46 -7.84 3.47 -3.49
CA ARG A 46 -7.22 3.37 -2.17
C ARG A 46 -8.17 3.80 -1.06
N VAL A 47 -7.91 3.31 0.14
CA VAL A 47 -8.51 3.77 1.38
C VAL A 47 -7.48 4.60 2.13
N SER A 48 -7.89 5.78 2.62
CA SER A 48 -7.03 6.67 3.41
C SER A 48 -7.53 6.70 4.84
N LEU A 49 -6.66 6.36 5.79
CA LEU A 49 -6.99 6.23 7.20
C LEU A 49 -6.10 7.17 8.01
N THR A 50 -6.72 7.90 8.93
CA THR A 50 -5.99 8.67 9.94
C THR A 50 -6.37 8.14 11.32
N MET A 51 -5.38 7.66 12.06
CA MET A 51 -5.60 7.03 13.37
C MET A 51 -4.70 7.63 14.44
N GLY A 52 -5.21 7.69 15.66
CA GLY A 52 -4.45 7.99 16.86
C GLY A 52 -4.57 6.84 17.84
N PHE A 53 -3.47 6.49 18.49
CA PHE A 53 -3.43 5.40 19.47
C PHE A 53 -3.28 5.97 20.88
N ARG A 54 -3.89 5.27 21.84
CA ARG A 54 -3.73 5.52 23.27
C ARG A 54 -3.57 4.19 23.96
N VAL A 55 -2.71 4.14 24.96
CA VAL A 55 -2.45 2.92 25.74
C VAL A 55 -2.74 3.18 27.21
N MET A 56 -2.96 2.09 27.96
CA MET A 56 -3.11 2.13 29.40
C MET A 56 -1.81 2.56 30.09
N SER A 57 -1.92 3.06 31.32
CA SER A 57 -0.79 3.67 32.03
C SER A 57 0.34 2.69 32.37
N ASP A 58 0.03 1.41 32.55
CA ASP A 58 0.99 0.33 32.78
C ASP A 58 1.82 -0.01 31.52
N SER A 59 1.33 0.37 30.35
CA SER A 59 1.91 0.01 29.04
C SER A 59 2.65 1.18 28.37
N ARG A 60 2.95 2.26 29.10
CA ARG A 60 3.57 3.48 28.52
C ARG A 60 4.92 3.24 27.87
N SER A 61 5.72 2.36 28.48
CA SER A 61 7.07 2.00 28.02
C SER A 61 7.07 0.81 27.06
N THR A 62 5.90 0.21 26.79
CA THR A 62 5.78 -0.92 25.87
C THR A 62 5.83 -0.43 24.43
N LEU A 63 6.72 -1.04 23.65
CA LEU A 63 6.80 -0.80 22.21
C LEU A 63 5.82 -1.72 21.50
N PHE A 64 4.91 -1.14 20.73
CA PHE A 64 3.90 -1.87 19.96
C PHE A 64 4.28 -1.96 18.49
N ALA A 65 3.97 -3.08 17.87
CA ALA A 65 3.89 -3.24 16.43
C ALA A 65 2.41 -3.23 16.04
N ILE A 66 2.02 -2.32 15.14
CA ILE A 66 0.65 -2.17 14.66
C ILE A 66 0.65 -2.48 13.18
N ILE A 67 -0.12 -3.48 12.78
CA ILE A 67 -0.27 -3.94 11.40
C ILE A 67 -1.68 -3.58 10.95
N ILE A 68 -1.77 -2.81 9.88
CA ILE A 68 -3.04 -2.30 9.36
C ILE A 68 -3.17 -2.83 7.95
N SER A 69 -4.18 -3.66 7.71
CA SER A 69 -4.36 -4.35 6.45
C SER A 69 -5.73 -4.08 5.83
N LEU A 70 -5.76 -4.00 4.50
CA LEU A 70 -6.98 -3.99 3.72
C LEU A 70 -7.21 -5.41 3.25
N ILE A 71 -8.25 -6.05 3.77
CA ILE A 71 -8.52 -7.45 3.54
C ILE A 71 -9.88 -7.64 2.86
N ASP A 72 -9.99 -8.73 2.14
CA ASP A 72 -11.24 -9.25 1.60
C ASP A 72 -11.55 -10.57 2.30
N ASP A 73 -12.66 -10.59 3.05
CA ASP A 73 -13.08 -11.73 3.88
C ASP A 73 -14.17 -12.57 3.18
N SER A 74 -14.47 -12.32 1.89
CA SER A 74 -15.63 -12.95 1.24
C SER A 74 -15.49 -14.47 1.04
N GLU A 75 -14.29 -14.97 0.73
CA GLU A 75 -14.06 -16.41 0.49
C GLU A 75 -12.72 -16.92 1.04
N GLN A 76 -11.63 -16.23 0.73
CA GLN A 76 -10.31 -16.46 1.30
C GLN A 76 -9.80 -15.12 1.79
N ARG A 77 -9.20 -15.07 3.00
CA ARG A 77 -8.64 -13.84 3.58
C ARG A 77 -7.49 -13.34 2.70
N ILE A 78 -7.82 -12.50 1.73
CA ILE A 78 -6.87 -11.93 0.77
C ILE A 78 -6.44 -10.57 1.30
N ILE A 79 -5.14 -10.41 1.51
CA ILE A 79 -4.56 -9.11 1.87
C ILE A 79 -4.30 -8.34 0.58
N HIS A 80 -5.01 -7.23 0.38
CA HIS A 80 -4.78 -6.34 -0.76
C HIS A 80 -3.54 -5.46 -0.56
N SER A 81 -3.36 -4.96 0.65
CA SER A 81 -2.19 -4.19 1.09
C SER A 81 -2.15 -4.15 2.61
N TYR A 82 -0.98 -3.83 3.16
CA TYR A 82 -0.80 -3.63 4.58
C TYR A 82 0.26 -2.56 4.83
N GLU A 83 0.18 -1.95 6.00
CA GLU A 83 1.15 -1.01 6.52
C GLU A 83 1.50 -1.43 7.94
N GLN A 84 2.78 -1.34 8.27
CA GLN A 84 3.28 -1.69 9.61
C GLN A 84 3.96 -0.48 10.24
N LEU A 85 3.56 -0.16 11.46
CA LEU A 85 4.13 0.95 12.22
C LEU A 85 4.52 0.50 13.63
N SER A 86 5.47 1.23 14.21
CA SER A 86 5.89 1.03 15.60
C SER A 86 5.43 2.20 16.45
N TYR A 87 4.74 1.91 17.55
CA TYR A 87 4.18 2.92 18.44
C TYR A 87 4.75 2.76 19.86
N LEU A 88 5.24 3.87 20.43
CA LEU A 88 5.70 3.93 21.81
C LEU A 88 5.06 5.14 22.50
N SER A 89 4.25 4.90 23.54
CA SER A 89 3.41 5.97 24.08
C SER A 89 4.17 7.14 24.67
N VAL A 90 5.34 6.92 25.29
CA VAL A 90 6.16 8.01 25.83
C VAL A 90 6.63 8.99 24.74
N ARG A 91 6.69 8.55 23.48
CA ARG A 91 7.11 9.37 22.33
C ARG A 91 5.93 9.81 21.48
N ASP A 92 4.98 8.91 21.21
CA ASP A 92 4.03 9.01 20.11
C ASP A 92 2.59 9.34 20.56
N CYS A 93 2.32 9.63 21.84
CA CYS A 93 0.96 9.82 22.37
C CYS A 93 0.13 10.95 21.72
N LYS A 94 0.77 11.88 21.01
CA LYS A 94 0.12 12.96 20.24
C LYS A 94 0.20 12.75 18.73
N ALA A 95 0.85 11.68 18.29
CA ALA A 95 1.02 11.39 16.87
C ALA A 95 -0.31 10.97 16.25
N LYS A 96 -0.50 11.38 14.99
CA LYS A 96 -1.56 10.88 14.11
C LYS A 96 -0.89 10.16 12.96
N PHE A 97 -1.31 8.93 12.73
CA PHE A 97 -0.75 8.07 11.69
C PHE A 97 -1.66 8.12 10.47
N ASN A 98 -1.12 8.56 9.34
CA ASN A 98 -1.82 8.57 8.06
C ASN A 98 -1.37 7.36 7.23
N VAL A 99 -2.33 6.51 6.89
CA VAL A 99 -2.10 5.19 6.30
C VAL A 99 -2.90 5.10 5.00
N TYR A 100 -2.25 4.64 3.92
CA TYR A 100 -2.84 4.54 2.59
C TYR A 100 -2.83 3.09 2.12
N LEU A 101 -3.98 2.44 2.17
CA LEU A 101 -4.14 1.05 1.74
C LEU A 101 -4.69 1.01 0.32
N VAL A 102 -4.01 0.29 -0.56
CA VAL A 102 -4.33 0.20 -1.99
C VAL A 102 -4.96 -1.16 -2.30
N TYR A 103 -5.97 -1.20 -3.17
CA TYR A 103 -6.54 -2.46 -3.65
C TYR A 103 -5.58 -3.15 -4.62
N SER A 104 -5.36 -4.46 -4.47
CA SER A 104 -4.49 -5.22 -5.37
C SER A 104 -5.14 -5.45 -6.75
N ASN A 105 -6.48 -5.62 -6.78
CA ASN A 105 -7.24 -5.73 -8.02
C ASN A 105 -7.38 -4.36 -8.70
N ARG A 106 -7.15 -4.35 -10.02
CA ARG A 106 -7.16 -3.15 -10.86
C ARG A 106 -8.08 -3.38 -12.06
N PRO A 107 -9.28 -2.78 -12.10
CA PRO A 107 -9.92 -1.96 -11.05
C PRO A 107 -10.37 -2.80 -9.83
N LYS A 108 -10.68 -2.14 -8.71
CA LYS A 108 -11.30 -2.75 -7.53
C LYS A 108 -12.62 -3.42 -7.93
N SER A 109 -12.85 -4.64 -7.45
CA SER A 109 -14.15 -5.29 -7.60
C SER A 109 -15.25 -4.54 -6.84
N GLN A 110 -16.38 -4.32 -7.50
CA GLN A 110 -17.56 -3.71 -6.88
C GLN A 110 -18.39 -4.71 -6.05
N THR A 111 -18.18 -6.01 -6.25
CA THR A 111 -18.96 -7.07 -5.62
C THR A 111 -18.35 -7.60 -4.32
N ARG A 112 -17.09 -7.25 -4.04
CA ARG A 112 -16.36 -7.77 -2.88
C ARG A 112 -16.40 -6.81 -1.71
N ASN A 113 -16.66 -7.37 -0.53
CA ASN A 113 -16.70 -6.63 0.73
C ASN A 113 -15.32 -6.65 1.37
N CYS A 114 -14.58 -5.56 1.20
CA CYS A 114 -13.29 -5.40 1.84
C CYS A 114 -13.44 -4.67 3.19
N SER A 115 -12.71 -5.15 4.19
CA SER A 115 -12.64 -4.56 5.53
C SER A 115 -11.23 -4.07 5.82
N ILE A 116 -11.10 -3.17 6.81
CA ILE A 116 -9.81 -2.79 7.36
C ILE A 116 -9.62 -3.60 8.63
N HIS A 117 -8.47 -4.25 8.74
CA HIS A 117 -8.09 -5.01 9.91
C HIS A 117 -6.88 -4.34 10.58
N VAL A 118 -6.93 -4.20 11.90
CA VAL A 118 -5.85 -3.58 12.68
C VAL A 118 -5.44 -4.56 13.76
N ASP A 119 -4.26 -5.13 13.61
CA ASP A 119 -3.64 -6.03 14.57
C ASP A 119 -2.60 -5.28 15.40
N ILE A 120 -2.62 -5.44 16.72
CA ILE A 120 -1.71 -4.77 17.63
C ILE A 120 -0.99 -5.82 18.48
N TYR A 121 0.33 -5.76 18.47
CA TYR A 121 1.19 -6.65 19.23
C TYR A 121 2.17 -5.85 20.08
N GLU A 122 2.47 -6.35 21.27
CA GLU A 122 3.70 -5.98 21.96
C GLU A 122 4.89 -6.48 21.15
N LYS A 123 5.80 -5.60 20.73
CA LYS A 123 6.84 -5.93 19.75
C LYS A 123 7.87 -6.94 20.26
N ILE A 124 8.06 -7.02 21.58
CA ILE A 124 9.07 -7.90 22.20
C ILE A 124 8.45 -9.24 22.61
N SER A 125 7.37 -9.22 23.39
CA SER A 125 6.70 -10.42 23.90
C SER A 125 5.81 -11.09 22.84
N LEU A 126 5.48 -10.38 21.76
CA LEU A 126 4.53 -10.80 20.72
C LEU A 126 3.11 -11.06 21.24
N ASN A 127 2.79 -10.53 22.43
CA ASN A 127 1.44 -10.59 22.98
C ASN A 127 0.47 -9.75 22.14
N TYR A 128 -0.63 -10.36 21.71
CA TYR A 128 -1.72 -9.67 21.02
C TYR A 128 -2.53 -8.80 22.00
N ARG A 129 -2.99 -7.63 21.56
CA ARG A 129 -3.68 -6.62 22.38
C ARG A 129 -4.94 -6.09 21.73
#